data_AF-A0A3D5CIQ7-F1
#
_entry.id   AF-A0A3D5CIQ7-F1
#
_cell.length_a   1.000
_cell.length_b   1.000
_cell.length_c   1.000
_cell.angle_alpha   90.00
_cell.angle_beta   90.00
_cell.angle_gamma   90.00
#
_symmetry.space_group_name_H-M   'P 1'
#
loop_
_entity.id
_entity.type
_entity.pdbx_description
1 polymer ?
#
loop_
_entity_poly.entity_id
_entity_poly.type
_entity_poly.pdbx_seq_one_letter_code
_entity_poly.pdbx_strand_id
1 'polypeptide(L)'
;MMSESRWWDAVVPIVAAAIVAPVLILSDLDVLGRALVAASAALLIVAYFGFGRRLRQGGSTPLAVVFVILLAISIGVGVAAAPFIAMLQTLAYPLVWVSVDTRRGGVLGSVAIGFGVFIGFVAHGGFTIESLWEGILSGGLAVVFATALGLWISSIAEYGEERARLVTELTEAQSQVEALS
;
A
#
# COMPACT_ATOMS: atom_id res chain seq x y z
N MET A 1 -11.61 3.44 17.26
CA MET A 1 -11.89 2.41 16.24
C MET A 1 -12.79 2.86 15.07
N MET A 2 -14.00 3.44 15.25
CA MET A 2 -14.85 3.81 14.09
C MET A 2 -14.30 4.95 13.18
N SER A 3 -13.39 5.79 13.67
CA SER A 3 -12.73 6.85 12.88
C SER A 3 -11.63 6.32 11.96
N GLU A 4 -10.89 5.28 12.39
CA GLU A 4 -9.74 4.72 11.68
C GLU A 4 -10.11 3.93 10.43
N SER A 5 -11.34 3.43 10.30
CA SER A 5 -11.79 2.86 9.02
C SER A 5 -12.24 3.93 8.03
N ARG A 6 -12.80 5.05 8.51
CA ARG A 6 -13.45 6.05 7.66
C ARG A 6 -12.47 7.03 7.02
N TRP A 7 -11.35 7.33 7.67
CA TRP A 7 -10.35 8.23 7.08
C TRP A 7 -9.72 7.62 5.81
N TRP A 8 -9.48 6.31 5.77
CA TRP A 8 -8.98 5.62 4.58
C TRP A 8 -9.92 5.74 3.38
N ASP A 9 -11.24 5.75 3.61
CA ASP A 9 -12.23 5.91 2.54
C ASP A 9 -12.13 7.28 1.86
N ALA A 10 -11.57 8.29 2.54
CA ALA A 10 -11.25 9.60 1.98
C ALA A 10 -9.82 9.67 1.42
N VAL A 11 -8.83 9.16 2.16
CA VAL A 11 -7.41 9.23 1.77
C VAL A 11 -7.14 8.55 0.44
N VAL A 12 -7.70 7.36 0.20
CA VAL A 12 -7.45 6.60 -1.03
C VAL A 12 -7.85 7.36 -2.29
N PRO A 13 -9.11 7.81 -2.46
CA PRO A 13 -9.49 8.55 -3.66
C PRO A 13 -8.81 9.92 -3.74
N ILE A 14 -8.59 10.62 -2.62
CA ILE A 14 -7.95 11.94 -2.62
C ILE A 14 -6.49 11.85 -3.08
N VAL A 15 -5.71 10.94 -2.52
CA VAL A 15 -4.29 10.77 -2.88
C VAL A 15 -4.16 10.23 -4.31
N ALA A 16 -4.99 9.27 -4.70
CA ALA A 16 -5.00 8.79 -6.09
C ALA A 16 -5.32 9.92 -7.08
N ALA A 17 -6.34 10.74 -6.81
CA ALA A 17 -6.69 11.88 -7.64
C ALA A 17 -5.57 12.94 -7.66
N ALA A 18 -4.95 13.23 -6.52
CA ALA A 18 -3.86 14.20 -6.42
C ALA A 18 -2.62 13.81 -7.26
N ILE A 19 -2.37 12.51 -7.43
CA ILE A 19 -1.27 11.99 -8.26
C ILE A 19 -1.67 11.95 -9.74
N VAL A 20 -2.89 11.51 -10.05
CA VAL A 20 -3.34 11.20 -11.42
C VAL A 20 -3.84 12.44 -12.15
N ALA A 21 -4.54 13.37 -11.49
CA ALA A 21 -5.11 14.54 -12.14
C ALA A 21 -4.04 15.44 -12.79
N PRO A 22 -2.88 15.73 -12.17
CA PRO A 22 -1.83 16.49 -12.83
C PRO A 22 -1.33 15.83 -14.12
N VAL A 23 -1.19 14.51 -14.14
CA VAL A 23 -0.78 13.77 -15.34
C VAL A 23 -1.81 13.91 -16.45
N LEU A 24 -3.10 13.76 -16.13
CA LEU A 24 -4.16 13.89 -17.13
C LEU A 24 -4.32 15.32 -17.69
N ILE A 25 -3.99 16.34 -16.90
CA ILE A 25 -4.15 17.75 -17.26
C ILE A 25 -2.91 18.30 -17.96
N LEU A 26 -1.71 17.96 -17.46
CA LEU A 26 -0.46 18.61 -17.83
C LEU A 26 0.37 17.80 -18.84
N SER A 27 0.18 16.49 -18.93
CA SER A 27 0.94 15.63 -19.85
C SER A 27 0.26 15.53 -21.21
N ASP A 28 1.08 15.53 -22.27
CA ASP A 28 0.61 15.30 -23.64
C ASP A 28 0.49 13.78 -23.88
N LEU A 29 -0.65 13.25 -23.48
CA LEU A 29 -1.00 11.84 -23.63
C LEU A 29 -2.00 11.66 -24.78
N ASP A 30 -1.78 10.61 -25.57
CA ASP A 30 -2.76 10.14 -26.54
C ASP A 30 -4.02 9.57 -25.86
N VAL A 31 -5.03 9.22 -26.66
CA VAL A 31 -6.32 8.74 -26.13
C VAL A 31 -6.13 7.47 -25.29
N LEU A 32 -5.26 6.56 -25.74
CA LEU A 32 -4.98 5.32 -25.02
C LEU A 32 -4.25 5.58 -23.70
N GLY A 33 -3.19 6.40 -23.70
CA GLY A 33 -2.45 6.77 -22.50
C GLY A 33 -3.33 7.42 -21.43
N ARG A 34 -4.20 8.37 -21.83
CA ARG A 34 -5.19 8.97 -20.92
C ARG A 34 -6.12 7.92 -20.32
N ALA A 35 -6.63 7.01 -21.15
CA ALA A 35 -7.51 5.94 -20.70
C ALA A 35 -6.82 5.00 -19.71
N LEU A 36 -5.56 4.61 -19.98
CA LEU A 36 -4.78 3.73 -19.09
C LEU A 36 -4.44 4.40 -17.75
N VAL A 37 -4.05 5.68 -17.78
CA VAL A 37 -3.81 6.46 -16.56
C VAL A 37 -5.09 6.57 -15.72
N ALA A 38 -6.24 6.91 -16.32
CA ALA A 38 -7.51 6.95 -15.60
C ALA A 38 -7.94 5.56 -15.09
N ALA A 39 -7.75 4.51 -15.90
CA ALA A 39 -8.08 3.13 -15.55
C ALA A 39 -7.23 2.62 -14.37
N SER A 40 -5.96 2.99 -14.28
CA SER A 40 -5.12 2.66 -13.12
C SER A 40 -5.71 3.24 -11.83
N ALA A 41 -6.04 4.54 -11.80
CA ALA A 41 -6.64 5.16 -10.62
C ALA A 41 -7.97 4.50 -10.25
N ALA A 42 -8.83 4.28 -11.26
CA ALA A 42 -10.11 3.62 -11.07
C ALA A 42 -9.96 2.19 -10.53
N LEU A 43 -9.03 1.40 -11.06
CA LEU A 43 -8.78 0.03 -10.63
C LEU A 43 -8.27 -0.01 -9.19
N LEU A 44 -7.35 0.88 -8.81
CA LEU A 44 -6.86 1.00 -7.43
C LEU A 44 -8.02 1.30 -6.46
N ILE A 45 -8.86 2.29 -6.80
CA ILE A 45 -9.99 2.71 -5.98
C ILE A 45 -11.03 1.58 -5.86
N VAL A 46 -11.37 0.92 -6.98
CA VAL A 46 -12.30 -0.22 -6.99
C VAL A 46 -11.73 -1.39 -6.20
N ALA A 47 -10.45 -1.70 -6.34
CA ALA A 47 -9.78 -2.76 -5.58
C ALA A 47 -9.82 -2.46 -4.07
N TYR A 48 -9.62 -1.20 -3.69
CA TYR A 48 -9.72 -0.75 -2.30
C TYR A 48 -11.14 -0.93 -1.74
N PHE A 49 -12.17 -0.38 -2.40
CA PHE A 49 -13.55 -0.48 -1.91
C PHE A 49 -14.12 -1.89 -2.00
N GLY A 50 -13.69 -2.68 -2.98
CA GLY A 50 -14.10 -4.07 -3.17
C GLY A 50 -13.41 -5.04 -2.22
N PHE A 51 -12.12 -4.88 -1.96
CA PHE A 51 -11.33 -5.88 -1.23
C PHE A 51 -10.65 -5.29 0.00
N GLY A 52 -9.89 -4.20 -0.16
CA GLY A 52 -9.12 -3.57 0.92
C GLY A 52 -9.96 -3.22 2.16
N ARG A 53 -11.14 -2.63 1.95
CA ARG A 53 -12.06 -2.29 3.06
C ARG A 53 -12.53 -3.51 3.85
N ARG A 54 -12.81 -4.63 3.15
CA ARG A 54 -13.25 -5.89 3.77
C ARG A 54 -12.09 -6.58 4.50
N LEU A 55 -10.90 -6.53 3.92
CA LEU A 55 -9.69 -7.12 4.51
C LEU A 55 -9.40 -6.54 5.89
N ARG A 56 -9.47 -5.21 6.04
CA ARG A 56 -9.31 -4.54 7.34
C ARG A 56 -10.39 -4.86 8.38
N GLN A 57 -11.47 -5.56 7.99
CA GLN A 57 -12.55 -5.99 8.88
C GLN A 57 -12.44 -7.49 9.22
N GLY A 58 -11.32 -8.14 8.91
CA GLY A 58 -11.09 -9.57 9.16
C GLY A 58 -11.27 -10.46 7.93
N GLY A 59 -10.79 -10.02 6.76
CA GLY A 59 -10.89 -10.79 5.52
C GLY A 59 -9.92 -11.98 5.44
N SER A 60 -10.20 -12.90 4.51
CA SER A 60 -9.38 -14.13 4.33
C SER A 60 -8.11 -13.90 3.49
N THR A 61 -7.09 -14.75 3.66
CA THR A 61 -5.82 -14.73 2.89
C THR A 61 -5.97 -14.71 1.36
N PRO A 62 -6.87 -15.50 0.72
CA PRO A 62 -7.04 -15.44 -0.74
C PRO A 62 -7.49 -14.05 -1.22
N LEU A 63 -8.31 -13.37 -0.43
CA LEU A 63 -8.80 -12.02 -0.74
C LEU A 63 -7.65 -11.00 -0.71
N ALA A 64 -6.70 -11.18 0.21
CA ALA A 64 -5.49 -10.35 0.32
C ALA A 64 -4.61 -10.49 -0.92
N VAL A 65 -4.44 -11.72 -1.42
CA VAL A 65 -3.67 -11.98 -2.64
C VAL A 65 -4.32 -11.29 -3.85
N VAL A 66 -5.64 -11.43 -4.01
CA VAL A 66 -6.38 -10.75 -5.09
C VAL A 66 -6.20 -9.23 -5.00
N PHE A 67 -6.36 -8.66 -3.80
CA PHE A 67 -6.18 -7.23 -3.59
C PHE A 67 -4.79 -6.73 -3.99
N VAL A 68 -3.73 -7.41 -3.53
CA VAL A 68 -2.33 -7.09 -3.85
C VAL A 68 -2.08 -7.18 -5.36
N ILE A 69 -2.57 -8.23 -6.01
CA ILE A 69 -2.41 -8.40 -7.46
C ILE A 69 -3.09 -7.26 -8.22
N LEU A 70 -4.31 -6.88 -7.82
CA LEU A 70 -5.03 -5.77 -8.46
C LEU A 70 -4.28 -4.44 -8.28
N LEU A 71 -3.71 -4.18 -7.11
CA LEU A 71 -2.87 -3.00 -6.88
C LEU A 71 -1.60 -3.01 -7.75
N ALA A 72 -0.92 -4.16 -7.85
CA ALA A 72 0.28 -4.31 -8.67
C ALA A 72 -0.01 -4.09 -10.16
N ILE A 73 -1.09 -4.71 -10.68
CA ILE A 73 -1.55 -4.52 -12.06
C ILE A 73 -1.93 -3.06 -12.30
N SER A 74 -2.71 -2.48 -11.41
CA SER A 74 -3.13 -1.08 -11.47
C SER A 74 -1.93 -0.15 -11.64
N ILE A 75 -0.93 -0.27 -10.77
CA ILE A 75 0.26 0.59 -10.82
C ILE A 75 1.08 0.29 -12.08
N GLY A 76 1.31 -0.98 -12.41
CA GLY A 76 2.08 -1.35 -13.61
C GLY A 76 1.48 -0.79 -14.90
N VAL A 77 0.15 -0.89 -15.05
CA VAL A 77 -0.58 -0.31 -16.20
C VAL A 77 -0.44 1.22 -16.23
N GLY A 78 -0.58 1.87 -15.08
CA GLY A 78 -0.43 3.32 -14.98
C GLY A 78 0.98 3.81 -15.33
N VAL A 79 2.01 3.13 -14.81
CA VAL A 79 3.42 3.43 -15.09
C VAL A 79 3.78 3.21 -16.55
N ALA A 80 3.27 2.13 -17.17
CA ALA A 80 3.46 1.87 -18.60
C ALA A 80 2.95 3.02 -19.48
N ALA A 81 1.87 3.67 -19.08
CA ALA A 81 1.32 4.83 -19.78
C ALA A 81 2.05 6.13 -19.44
N ALA A 82 2.38 6.35 -18.16
CA ALA A 82 3.09 7.54 -17.70
C ALA A 82 3.95 7.21 -16.46
N PRO A 83 5.29 7.31 -16.53
CA PRO A 83 6.20 6.93 -15.44
C PRO A 83 5.91 7.62 -14.09
N PHE A 84 5.40 8.86 -14.12
CA PHE A 84 5.04 9.60 -12.92
C PHE A 84 3.97 8.88 -12.07
N ILE A 85 3.14 8.02 -12.67
CA ILE A 85 2.14 7.22 -11.96
C ILE A 85 2.77 6.21 -11.00
N ALA A 86 4.09 5.97 -11.08
CA ALA A 86 4.82 5.21 -10.08
C ALA A 86 4.64 5.79 -8.68
N MET A 87 4.33 7.08 -8.53
CA MET A 87 4.01 7.71 -7.24
C MET A 87 2.81 7.08 -6.53
N LEU A 88 1.89 6.40 -7.23
CA LEU A 88 0.79 5.66 -6.59
C LEU A 88 1.29 4.56 -5.63
N GLN A 89 2.53 4.08 -5.81
CA GLN A 89 3.13 3.13 -4.87
C GLN A 89 3.25 3.68 -3.44
N THR A 90 3.36 5.01 -3.27
CA THR A 90 3.37 5.67 -1.96
C THR A 90 2.06 5.46 -1.18
N LEU A 91 0.95 5.24 -1.89
CA LEU A 91 -0.35 4.88 -1.33
C LEU A 91 -0.51 3.35 -1.21
N ALA A 92 -0.05 2.61 -2.22
CA ALA A 92 -0.24 1.16 -2.27
C ALA A 92 0.55 0.41 -1.19
N TYR A 93 1.80 0.80 -0.89
CA TYR A 93 2.56 0.11 0.15
C TYR A 93 1.88 0.21 1.53
N PRO A 94 1.50 1.39 2.05
CA PRO A 94 0.71 1.47 3.28
C PRO A 94 -0.56 0.63 3.22
N LEU A 95 -1.31 0.68 2.11
CA LEU A 95 -2.54 -0.11 1.95
C LEU A 95 -2.32 -1.61 2.09
N VAL A 96 -1.22 -2.13 1.53
CA VAL A 96 -0.84 -3.54 1.73
C VAL A 96 -0.58 -3.82 3.21
N TRP A 97 0.25 -2.98 3.86
CA TRP A 97 0.62 -3.18 5.27
C TRP A 97 -0.53 -3.07 6.26
N VAL A 98 -1.55 -2.24 5.98
CA VAL A 98 -2.75 -2.15 6.84
C VAL A 98 -3.86 -3.13 6.48
N SER A 99 -3.81 -3.79 5.32
CA SER A 99 -4.87 -4.70 4.87
C SER A 99 -4.46 -6.17 4.89
N VAL A 100 -3.18 -6.47 5.09
CA VAL A 100 -2.67 -7.85 5.11
C VAL A 100 -2.18 -8.20 6.51
N ASP A 101 -2.83 -9.16 7.15
CA ASP A 101 -2.67 -9.45 8.59
C ASP A 101 -1.34 -10.13 8.97
N THR A 102 -0.44 -10.38 8.02
CA THR A 102 0.83 -11.04 8.31
C THR A 102 2.01 -10.22 7.82
N ARG A 103 3.08 -10.15 8.63
CA ARG A 103 4.36 -9.51 8.24
C ARG A 103 4.88 -10.05 6.91
N ARG A 104 4.81 -11.38 6.72
CA ARG A 104 5.21 -12.03 5.46
C ARG A 104 4.36 -11.55 4.28
N GLY A 105 3.05 -11.40 4.48
CA GLY A 105 2.16 -10.86 3.47
C GLY A 105 2.43 -9.39 3.13
N GLY A 106 2.78 -8.56 4.12
CA GLY A 106 3.24 -7.18 3.90
C GLY A 106 4.50 -7.09 3.04
N VAL A 107 5.50 -7.93 3.32
CA VAL A 107 6.75 -8.04 2.53
C VAL A 107 6.46 -8.52 1.11
N LEU A 108 5.77 -9.66 0.96
CA LEU A 108 5.46 -10.24 -0.35
C LEU A 108 4.58 -9.31 -1.19
N GLY A 109 3.62 -8.63 -0.55
CA GLY A 109 2.79 -7.64 -1.22
C GLY A 109 3.59 -6.43 -1.67
N SER A 110 4.52 -5.94 -0.85
CA SER A 110 5.44 -4.87 -1.26
C SER A 110 6.26 -5.29 -2.49
N VAL A 111 6.85 -6.49 -2.47
CA VAL A 111 7.59 -7.04 -3.63
C VAL A 111 6.68 -7.10 -4.88
N ALA A 112 5.43 -7.53 -4.75
CA ALA A 112 4.49 -7.59 -5.87
C ALA A 112 4.20 -6.19 -6.46
N ILE A 113 4.00 -5.17 -5.61
CA ILE A 113 3.84 -3.78 -6.08
C ILE A 113 5.08 -3.30 -6.81
N GLY A 114 6.28 -3.48 -6.21
CA GLY A 114 7.54 -3.06 -6.83
C GLY A 114 7.81 -3.77 -8.16
N PHE A 115 7.41 -5.04 -8.27
CA PHE A 115 7.49 -5.78 -9.53
C PHE A 115 6.52 -5.22 -10.59
N GLY A 116 5.31 -4.83 -10.19
CA GLY A 116 4.36 -4.12 -11.06
C GLY A 116 4.94 -2.80 -11.58
N VAL A 117 5.56 -2.00 -10.71
CA VAL A 117 6.28 -0.76 -11.08
C VAL A 117 7.40 -1.06 -12.07
N PHE A 118 8.24 -2.05 -11.78
CA PHE A 118 9.33 -2.47 -12.66
C PHE A 118 8.84 -2.85 -14.06
N ILE A 119 7.81 -3.71 -14.16
CA ILE A 119 7.22 -4.07 -15.45
C ILE A 119 6.69 -2.83 -16.18
N GLY A 120 6.04 -1.91 -15.45
CA GLY A 120 5.54 -0.68 -16.01
C GLY A 120 6.63 0.18 -16.66
N PHE A 121 7.76 0.39 -15.97
CA PHE A 121 8.89 1.15 -16.51
C PHE A 121 9.50 0.47 -17.75
N VAL A 122 9.70 -0.84 -17.67
CA VAL A 122 10.26 -1.63 -18.78
C VAL A 122 9.34 -1.57 -20.01
N ALA A 123 8.03 -1.66 -19.81
CA ALA A 123 7.05 -1.53 -20.88
C ALA A 123 7.01 -0.11 -21.46
N HIS A 124 7.10 0.91 -20.61
CA HIS A 124 7.13 2.32 -21.04
C HIS A 124 8.37 2.64 -21.87
N GLY A 125 9.55 2.24 -21.39
CA GLY A 125 10.83 2.55 -22.01
C GLY A 125 11.28 1.55 -23.08
N GLY A 126 10.37 0.70 -23.59
CA GLY A 126 10.60 -0.16 -24.75
C GLY A 126 11.63 -1.28 -24.53
N PHE A 127 11.74 -1.83 -23.32
CA PHE A 127 12.65 -2.92 -22.97
C PHE A 127 14.14 -2.59 -23.16
N THR A 128 14.51 -1.33 -22.97
CA THR A 128 15.91 -0.86 -22.99
C THR A 128 16.61 -1.10 -21.66
N ILE A 129 17.95 -1.11 -21.66
CA ILE A 129 18.75 -1.22 -20.43
C ILE A 129 18.49 -0.07 -19.45
N GLU A 130 18.21 1.12 -19.97
CA GLU A 130 17.86 2.30 -19.16
C GLU A 130 16.51 2.08 -18.46
N SER A 131 15.49 1.63 -19.19
CA SER A 131 14.17 1.32 -18.61
C SER A 131 14.21 0.22 -17.54
N LEU A 132 15.11 -0.76 -17.69
CA LEU A 132 15.37 -1.78 -16.67
C LEU A 132 15.93 -1.13 -15.40
N TRP A 133 16.88 -0.20 -15.54
CA TRP A 133 17.49 0.48 -14.40
C TRP A 133 16.53 1.43 -13.70
N GLU A 134 15.73 2.19 -14.46
CA GLU A 134 14.66 3.03 -13.91
C GLU A 134 13.65 2.21 -13.09
N GLY A 135 13.21 1.08 -13.64
CA GLY A 135 12.30 0.16 -12.93
C GLY A 135 12.92 -0.41 -11.65
N ILE A 136 14.20 -0.83 -11.70
CA ILE A 136 14.91 -1.36 -10.53
C ILE A 136 15.09 -0.28 -9.46
N LEU A 137 15.51 0.92 -9.84
CA LEU A 137 15.72 2.01 -8.90
C LEU A 137 14.40 2.48 -8.29
N SER A 138 13.35 2.64 -9.09
CA SER A 138 12.04 3.10 -8.61
C SER A 138 11.35 2.04 -7.76
N GLY A 139 11.10 0.85 -8.32
CA GLY A 139 10.39 -0.21 -7.61
C GLY A 139 11.24 -0.84 -6.51
N GLY A 140 12.51 -1.14 -6.79
CA GLY A 140 13.38 -1.85 -5.86
C GLY A 140 13.71 -1.05 -4.60
N LEU A 141 14.12 0.22 -4.73
CA LEU A 141 14.40 1.06 -3.56
C LEU A 141 13.14 1.29 -2.73
N ALA A 142 11.99 1.51 -3.38
CA ALA A 142 10.73 1.71 -2.69
C ALA A 142 10.27 0.45 -1.94
N VAL A 143 10.50 -0.75 -2.48
CA VAL A 143 10.23 -2.02 -1.78
C VAL A 143 11.09 -2.15 -0.52
N VAL A 144 12.39 -1.86 -0.63
CA VAL A 144 13.31 -1.92 0.53
C VAL A 144 12.82 -0.96 1.62
N PHE A 145 12.54 0.29 1.24
CA PHE A 145 12.10 1.31 2.19
C PHE A 145 10.74 0.98 2.82
N ALA A 146 9.74 0.64 2.00
CA ALA A 146 8.41 0.27 2.46
C ALA A 146 8.44 -0.96 3.39
N THR A 147 9.29 -1.94 3.09
CA THR A 147 9.45 -3.13 3.92
C THR A 147 10.10 -2.79 5.26
N ALA A 148 11.18 -2.01 5.25
CA ALA A 148 11.85 -1.59 6.48
C ALA A 148 10.91 -0.79 7.39
N LEU A 149 10.19 0.19 6.82
CA LEU A 149 9.24 1.01 7.55
C LEU A 149 8.04 0.19 8.05
N GLY A 150 7.49 -0.68 7.21
CA GLY A 150 6.36 -1.54 7.56
C GLY A 150 6.68 -2.47 8.72
N LEU A 151 7.83 -3.15 8.66
CA LEU A 151 8.31 -4.00 9.76
C LEU A 151 8.58 -3.20 11.04
N TRP A 152 9.18 -2.01 10.92
CA TRP A 152 9.44 -1.14 12.06
C TRP A 152 8.13 -0.71 12.73
N ILE A 153 7.13 -0.25 11.98
CA ILE A 153 5.82 0.14 12.51
C ILE A 153 5.12 -1.06 13.15
N SER A 154 5.10 -2.22 12.49
CA SER A 154 4.52 -3.44 13.07
C SER A 154 5.21 -3.83 14.38
N SER A 155 6.53 -3.66 14.47
CA SER A 155 7.25 -3.95 15.70
C SER A 155 6.86 -2.99 16.84
N ILE A 156 6.71 -1.68 16.54
CA ILE A 156 6.27 -0.69 17.54
C ILE A 156 4.86 -1.01 18.06
N ALA A 157 3.95 -1.44 17.17
CA ALA A 157 2.59 -1.81 17.57
C ALA A 157 2.58 -2.98 18.55
N GLU A 158 3.32 -4.05 18.25
CA GLU A 158 3.44 -5.22 19.13
C GLU A 158 4.04 -4.86 20.50
N TYR A 159 5.10 -4.03 20.52
CA TYR A 159 5.67 -3.55 21.78
C TYR A 159 4.69 -2.67 22.57
N GLY A 160 3.83 -1.92 21.88
CA GLY A 160 2.79 -1.09 22.50
C GLY A 160 1.72 -1.93 23.19
N GLU A 161 1.23 -2.98 22.54
CA GLU A 161 0.25 -3.91 23.09
C GLU A 161 0.82 -4.66 24.31
N GLU A 162 2.05 -5.14 24.21
CA GLU A 162 2.74 -5.81 25.31
C GLU A 162 2.91 -4.89 26.52
N ARG A 163 3.35 -3.65 26.30
CA ARG A 163 3.48 -2.65 27.38
C ARG A 163 2.14 -2.32 28.01
N ALA A 164 1.09 -2.17 27.23
CA ALA A 164 -0.26 -1.91 27.75
C ALA A 164 -0.72 -3.06 28.66
N ARG A 165 -0.48 -4.32 28.24
CA ARG A 165 -0.78 -5.50 29.06
C ARG A 165 0.00 -5.49 30.38
N LEU A 166 1.31 -5.26 30.34
CA LEU A 166 2.15 -5.22 31.54
C LEU A 166 1.73 -4.10 32.52
N VAL A 167 1.32 -2.94 32.01
CA VAL A 167 0.80 -1.84 32.85
C VAL A 167 -0.52 -2.25 33.52
N THR A 168 -1.42 -2.91 32.79
CA THR A 168 -2.67 -3.44 33.37
C THR A 168 -2.38 -4.46 34.47
N GLU A 169 -1.51 -5.45 34.21
CA GLU A 169 -1.14 -6.48 35.20
C GLU A 169 -0.51 -5.87 36.48
N LEU A 170 0.39 -4.89 36.33
CA LEU A 170 1.00 -4.21 37.48
C LEU A 170 -0.03 -3.39 38.28
N THR A 171 -0.95 -2.71 37.59
CA THR A 171 -2.01 -1.92 38.25
C THR A 171 -2.96 -2.82 39.03
N GLU A 172 -3.32 -3.98 38.48
CA GLU A 172 -4.13 -4.99 39.16
C GLU A 172 -3.41 -5.55 40.39
N ALA A 173 -2.13 -5.92 40.27
CA ALA A 173 -1.35 -6.42 41.40
C ALA A 173 -1.21 -5.38 42.52
N GLN A 174 -0.99 -4.10 42.18
CA GLN A 174 -0.94 -3.00 43.15
C GLN A 174 -2.28 -2.84 43.87
N SER A 175 -3.40 -2.88 43.15
CA SER A 175 -4.74 -2.80 43.75
C SER A 175 -5.02 -3.95 44.74
N GLN A 176 -4.50 -5.14 44.47
CA GLN A 176 -4.63 -6.29 45.38
C GLN A 176 -3.81 -6.11 46.66
N VAL A 177 -2.60 -5.57 46.55
CA VAL A 177 -1.75 -5.28 47.72
C VAL A 177 -2.38 -4.21 48.60
N GLU A 178 -2.90 -3.13 48.01
CA GLU A 178 -3.61 -2.07 48.73
C GLU A 178 -4.88 -2.58 49.44
N ALA A 179 -5.58 -3.56 48.86
CA ALA A 179 -6.76 -4.16 49.49
C ALA A 179 -6.43 -5.09 50.68
N LEU A 180 -5.18 -5.53 50.81
CA LEU A 180 -4.70 -6.44 51.87
C LEU A 180 -3.97 -5.71 53.01
N SER A 181 -3.67 -4.42 52.87
CA SER A 181 -3.03 -3.57 53.89
C SER A 181 -4.05 -2.77 54.68
#